data_AF-A0A9X3B2P8-F1
#
_entry.id   AF-A0A9X3B2P8-F1
#
_cell.length_a   1.000
_cell.length_b   1.000
_cell.length_c   1.000
_cell.angle_alpha   90.00
_cell.angle_beta   90.00
_cell.angle_gamma   90.00
#
_symmetry.space_group_name_H-M   'P 1'
#
loop_
_entity.id
_entity.type
_entity.pdbx_description
1 polymer ?
#
loop_
_entity_poly.entity_id
_entity_poly.type
_entity_poly.pdbx_seq_one_letter_code
_entity_poly.pdbx_strand_id
1 'polypeptide(L)'
;MLEHTAPPGKAPLIPPLDTRHQVETPEGIDLPLRPAGLMVRAVAFSIDLGLRAVITGALFIVLAFLGKLGMGLGSLLLFAVSWWYMVLFEVLRQGQSPGKQWMGLRVVHDDGTPVGWSASLLRNLLRFVDLMPFGYFLGAISCLQHPTFKRLGDLAAGTLVIHIERPLTRPQLPEAEPRRSPIPLSLSEQRALLGFAERQAELSPARVNELAALLAQPLHISAPKAVGELNGIARGLLGPT
;
A
#
# COMPACT_ATOMS: atom_id res chain seq x y z
N MET A 1 -12.23 -21.39 -46.42
CA MET A 1 -10.91 -21.48 -45.74
C MET A 1 -10.32 -20.08 -45.79
N LEU A 2 -10.55 -19.26 -44.76
CA LEU A 2 -10.00 -17.91 -44.65
C LEU A 2 -9.17 -17.89 -43.36
N GLU A 3 -7.86 -18.04 -43.50
CA GLU A 3 -6.92 -17.83 -42.40
C GLU A 3 -6.83 -16.32 -42.13
N HIS A 4 -7.38 -15.89 -40.99
CA HIS A 4 -7.09 -14.58 -40.42
C HIS A 4 -5.69 -14.64 -39.77
N THR A 5 -4.66 -14.35 -40.54
CA THR A 5 -3.31 -14.11 -40.00
C THR A 5 -3.23 -12.67 -39.48
N ALA A 6 -3.64 -12.47 -38.23
CA ALA A 6 -3.27 -11.26 -37.51
C ALA A 6 -1.74 -11.23 -37.35
N PRO A 7 -1.03 -10.16 -37.74
CA PRO A 7 0.41 -10.08 -37.54
C PRO A 7 0.71 -10.08 -36.02
N PRO A 8 1.72 -10.82 -35.55
CA PRO A 8 2.13 -10.76 -34.16
C PRO A 8 2.63 -9.35 -33.88
N GLY A 9 1.93 -8.63 -33.01
CA GLY A 9 2.33 -7.30 -32.55
C GLY A 9 3.67 -7.37 -31.84
N LYS A 10 4.77 -7.26 -32.59
CA LYS A 10 6.14 -7.07 -32.10
C LYS A 10 6.41 -5.61 -31.76
N ALA A 11 5.49 -4.95 -31.05
CA ALA A 11 5.88 -3.78 -30.30
C ALA A 11 6.47 -4.33 -28.99
N PRO A 12 7.79 -4.17 -28.71
CA PRO A 12 8.27 -4.41 -27.36
C PRO A 12 7.45 -3.46 -26.49
N LEU A 13 6.53 -4.03 -25.70
CA LEU A 13 5.82 -3.26 -24.68
C LEU A 13 6.93 -2.69 -23.81
N ILE A 14 7.17 -1.38 -23.92
CA ILE A 14 8.10 -0.68 -23.04
C ILE A 14 7.65 -1.10 -21.64
N PRO A 15 8.50 -1.78 -20.86
CA PRO A 15 8.11 -2.22 -19.54
C PRO A 15 7.58 -0.97 -18.83
N PRO A 16 6.36 -1.02 -18.27
CA PRO A 16 5.81 0.14 -17.59
C PRO A 16 6.85 0.64 -16.61
N LEU A 17 6.98 1.97 -16.48
CA LEU A 17 7.80 2.60 -15.43
C LEU A 17 7.14 2.29 -14.08
N ASP A 18 7.25 1.05 -13.65
CA ASP A 18 6.70 0.52 -12.43
C ASP A 18 7.88 0.17 -11.53
N THR A 19 7.82 0.64 -10.29
CA THR A 19 8.86 0.37 -9.30
C THR A 19 8.71 -1.01 -8.68
N ARG A 20 7.93 -1.93 -9.27
CA ARG A 20 7.74 -3.28 -8.73
C ARG A 20 9.04 -4.08 -8.77
N HIS A 21 9.44 -4.56 -7.60
CA HIS A 21 10.55 -5.48 -7.41
C HIS A 21 9.99 -6.89 -7.21
N GLN A 22 10.25 -7.78 -8.16
CA GLN A 22 9.82 -9.18 -8.06
C GLN A 22 10.81 -9.95 -7.19
N VAL A 23 10.27 -10.75 -6.28
CA VAL A 23 11.05 -11.58 -5.36
C VAL A 23 10.47 -12.98 -5.39
N GLU A 24 11.30 -13.96 -5.71
CA GLU A 24 10.95 -15.37 -5.56
C GLU A 24 10.95 -15.73 -4.07
N THR A 25 9.80 -16.13 -3.57
CA THR A 25 9.67 -16.61 -2.19
C THR A 25 10.23 -18.04 -2.06
N PRO A 26 10.56 -18.49 -0.83
CA PRO A 26 10.96 -19.88 -0.59
C PRO A 26 9.93 -20.91 -1.06
N GLU A 27 8.65 -20.52 -1.15
CA GLU A 27 7.54 -21.33 -1.67
C GLU A 27 7.49 -21.40 -3.21
N GLY A 28 8.42 -20.72 -3.92
CA GLY A 28 8.50 -20.69 -5.38
C GLY A 28 7.47 -19.77 -6.05
N ILE A 29 6.95 -18.79 -5.31
CA ILE A 29 5.94 -17.84 -5.78
C ILE A 29 6.58 -16.46 -5.95
N ASP A 30 6.35 -15.82 -7.09
CA ASP A 30 6.79 -14.44 -7.34
C ASP A 30 5.92 -13.45 -6.57
N LEU A 31 6.50 -12.80 -5.56
CA LEU A 31 5.86 -11.69 -4.86
C LEU A 31 6.30 -10.35 -5.47
N PRO A 32 5.36 -9.57 -6.05
CA PRO A 32 5.65 -8.22 -6.50
C PRO A 32 5.67 -7.28 -5.29
N LEU A 33 6.86 -6.88 -4.86
CA LEU A 33 7.04 -5.85 -3.83
C LEU A 33 7.06 -4.46 -4.45
N ARG A 34 6.50 -3.46 -3.77
CA ARG A 34 6.55 -2.05 -4.19
C ARG A 34 7.45 -1.26 -3.23
N PRO A 35 8.74 -1.09 -3.53
CA PRO A 35 9.65 -0.26 -2.76
C PRO A 35 9.11 1.15 -2.56
N ALA A 36 9.27 1.67 -1.36
CA ALA A 36 8.88 3.02 -0.99
C ALA A 36 10.03 4.00 -1.27
N GLY A 37 9.75 5.04 -2.05
CA GLY A 37 10.74 6.07 -2.38
C GLY A 37 11.17 6.94 -1.21
N LEU A 38 12.19 7.77 -1.41
CA LEU A 38 12.77 8.62 -0.36
C LEU A 38 11.76 9.55 0.32
N MET A 39 10.88 10.21 -0.44
CA MET A 39 9.98 11.24 0.10
C MET A 39 8.95 10.68 1.09
N VAL A 40 8.27 9.58 0.74
CA VAL A 40 7.29 8.95 1.65
C VAL A 40 7.96 8.40 2.91
N ARG A 41 9.21 7.94 2.80
CA ARG A 41 10.02 7.53 3.95
C ARG A 41 10.42 8.72 4.83
N ALA A 42 10.76 9.85 4.23
CA ALA A 42 11.08 11.08 4.95
C ALA A 42 9.87 11.60 5.73
N VAL A 43 8.68 11.63 5.11
CA VAL A 43 7.44 12.01 5.80
C VAL A 43 7.10 11.06 6.95
N ALA A 44 7.21 9.73 6.74
CA ALA A 44 7.04 8.75 7.81
C ALA A 44 8.01 9.02 8.97
N PHE A 45 9.27 9.31 8.67
CA PHE A 45 10.27 9.65 9.68
C PHE A 45 9.96 10.97 10.41
N SER A 46 9.46 12.00 9.71
CA SER A 46 9.06 13.27 10.32
C SER A 46 7.88 13.10 11.29
N ILE A 47 6.90 12.25 10.95
CA ILE A 47 5.79 11.91 11.84
C ILE A 47 6.33 11.23 13.11
N ASP A 48 7.20 10.24 12.95
CA ASP A 48 7.82 9.57 14.09
C ASP A 48 8.69 10.51 14.93
N LEU A 49 9.41 11.45 14.30
CA LEU A 49 10.19 12.46 15.00
C LEU A 49 9.29 13.38 15.84
N GLY A 50 8.16 13.83 15.29
CA GLY A 50 7.16 14.62 16.01
C GLY A 50 6.57 13.85 17.20
N LEU A 51 6.18 12.60 17.00
CA LEU A 51 5.64 11.77 18.09
C LEU A 51 6.67 11.56 19.22
N ARG A 52 7.94 11.31 18.87
CA ARG A 52 9.03 11.19 19.85
C ARG A 52 9.28 12.50 20.59
N ALA A 53 9.22 13.63 19.90
CA ALA A 53 9.37 14.95 20.52
C ALA A 53 8.24 15.23 21.52
N VAL A 54 6.99 14.91 21.16
CA VAL A 54 5.83 15.05 22.08
C VAL A 54 5.97 14.15 23.30
N ILE A 55 6.27 12.86 23.11
CA ILE A 55 6.45 11.90 24.22
C ILE A 55 7.57 12.37 25.15
N THR A 56 8.72 12.70 24.58
CA THR A 56 9.89 13.09 25.36
C THR A 56 9.65 14.42 26.06
N GLY A 57 9.07 15.42 25.38
CA GLY A 57 8.73 16.71 25.96
C GLY A 57 7.73 16.60 27.11
N ALA A 58 6.68 15.80 26.96
CA ALA A 58 5.72 15.54 28.03
C ALA A 58 6.38 14.88 29.25
N LEU A 59 7.25 13.89 29.05
CA LEU A 59 8.02 13.29 30.14
C LEU A 59 8.96 14.30 30.81
N PHE A 60 9.65 15.15 30.04
CA PHE A 60 10.52 16.18 30.60
C PHE A 60 9.77 17.19 31.46
N ILE A 61 8.54 17.57 31.09
CA ILE A 61 7.69 18.44 31.92
C ILE A 61 7.40 17.79 33.26
N VAL A 62 7.02 16.50 33.27
CA VAL A 62 6.74 15.75 34.51
C VAL A 62 8.01 15.57 35.35
N LEU A 63 9.15 15.31 34.72
CA LEU A 63 10.41 15.11 35.42
C LEU A 63 11.02 16.41 35.91
N ALA A 64 10.69 17.56 35.33
CA ALA A 64 11.20 18.86 35.76
C ALA A 64 10.86 19.14 37.24
N PHE A 65 9.73 18.62 37.74
CA PHE A 65 9.34 18.73 39.15
C PHE A 65 10.30 18.02 40.11
N LEU A 66 11.14 17.10 39.64
CA LEU A 66 12.14 16.35 40.42
C LEU A 66 13.53 17.02 40.41
N GLY A 67 13.67 18.21 39.82
CA GLY A 67 14.93 18.96 39.78
C GLY A 67 16.08 18.18 39.12
N LYS A 68 17.24 18.10 39.79
CA LYS A 68 18.45 17.42 39.26
C LYS A 68 18.24 15.93 39.00
N LEU A 69 17.45 15.25 39.85
CA LEU A 69 17.13 13.84 39.66
C LEU A 69 16.26 13.65 38.41
N GLY A 70 15.32 14.57 38.18
CA GLY A 70 14.53 14.65 36.95
C GLY A 70 15.36 14.81 35.69
N MET A 71 16.40 15.65 35.71
CA MET A 71 17.33 15.80 34.57
C MET A 71 18.11 14.53 34.27
N GLY A 72 18.55 13.81 35.31
CA GLY A 72 19.24 12.52 35.16
C GLY A 72 18.33 11.46 34.53
N LEU A 73 17.12 11.29 35.07
CA LEU A 73 16.12 10.38 34.51
C LEU A 73 15.70 10.79 33.10
N GLY A 74 15.53 12.09 32.86
CA GLY A 74 15.17 12.65 31.54
C GLY A 74 16.22 12.34 30.49
N SER A 75 17.51 12.41 30.84
CA SER A 75 18.61 12.03 29.94
C SER A 75 18.59 10.54 29.60
N LEU A 76 18.37 9.67 30.59
CA LEU A 76 18.26 8.22 30.37
C LEU A 76 17.05 7.87 29.49
N LEU A 77 15.93 8.53 29.72
CA LEU A 77 14.71 8.36 28.91
C LEU A 77 14.89 8.89 27.49
N LEU A 78 15.52 10.05 27.31
CA LEU A 78 15.86 10.58 26.00
C LEU A 78 16.72 9.58 25.23
N PHE A 79 17.74 8.99 25.88
CA PHE A 79 18.54 7.93 25.28
C PHE A 79 17.68 6.72 24.90
N ALA A 80 16.83 6.25 25.83
CA ALA A 80 15.99 5.09 25.60
C ALA A 80 15.03 5.29 24.42
N VAL A 81 14.32 6.42 24.37
CA VAL A 81 13.42 6.78 23.25
C VAL A 81 14.22 7.01 21.97
N SER A 82 15.42 7.59 22.06
CA SER A 82 16.29 7.88 20.90
C SER A 82 16.79 6.61 20.19
N TRP A 83 17.06 5.56 20.95
CA TRP A 83 17.62 4.32 20.43
C TRP A 83 16.58 3.22 20.23
N TRP A 84 15.64 3.05 21.15
CA TRP A 84 14.77 1.87 21.15
C TRP A 84 13.41 2.09 20.48
N TYR A 85 12.92 3.32 20.36
CA TYR A 85 11.61 3.59 19.77
C TYR A 85 11.42 2.91 18.40
N MET A 86 12.39 3.08 17.49
CA MET A 86 12.28 2.51 16.15
C MET A 86 12.39 1.00 16.17
N VAL A 87 13.34 0.47 16.95
CA VAL A 87 13.60 -0.97 17.03
C VAL A 87 12.39 -1.71 17.61
N LEU A 88 11.86 -1.21 18.72
CA LEU A 88 10.69 -1.80 19.38
C LEU A 88 9.48 -1.82 18.46
N PHE A 89 9.18 -0.70 17.78
CA PHE A 89 8.01 -0.69 16.90
C PHE A 89 8.21 -1.52 15.63
N GLU A 90 9.41 -1.53 15.05
CA GLU A 90 9.68 -2.39 13.90
C GLU A 90 9.58 -3.87 14.27
N VAL A 91 10.06 -4.31 15.43
CA VAL A 91 9.97 -5.72 15.79
C VAL A 91 8.57 -6.10 16.27
N LEU A 92 7.97 -5.31 17.17
CA LEU A 92 6.69 -5.63 17.79
C LEU A 92 5.50 -5.45 16.84
N ARG A 93 5.64 -4.65 15.77
CA ARG A 93 4.57 -4.40 14.78
C ARG A 93 4.96 -4.78 13.37
N GLN A 94 5.74 -5.86 13.21
CA GLN A 94 6.03 -6.47 11.92
C GLN A 94 6.54 -5.45 10.88
N GLY A 95 7.53 -4.65 11.27
CA GLY A 95 8.20 -3.65 10.44
C GLY A 95 7.55 -2.26 10.42
N GLN A 96 6.64 -1.93 11.34
CA GLN A 96 5.86 -0.68 11.30
C GLN A 96 6.05 0.23 12.53
N SER A 97 6.69 1.38 12.32
CA SER A 97 6.58 2.54 13.22
C SER A 97 5.25 3.27 13.00
N PRO A 98 4.76 4.09 13.96
CA PRO A 98 3.54 4.88 13.78
C PRO A 98 3.52 5.71 12.49
N GLY A 99 4.63 6.41 12.19
CA GLY A 99 4.74 7.19 10.97
C GLY A 99 4.68 6.34 9.70
N LYS A 100 5.33 5.18 9.69
CA LYS A 100 5.24 4.22 8.58
C LYS A 100 3.83 3.67 8.42
N GLN A 101 3.16 3.34 9.52
CA GLN A 101 1.80 2.85 9.50
C GLN A 101 0.85 3.87 8.85
N TRP A 102 0.96 5.15 9.22
CA TRP A 102 0.16 6.22 8.61
C TRP A 102 0.44 6.39 7.12
N MET A 103 1.70 6.24 6.71
CA MET A 103 2.10 6.27 5.30
C MET A 103 1.83 4.96 4.54
N GLY A 104 1.25 3.94 5.20
CA GLY A 104 1.00 2.63 4.60
C GLY A 104 2.28 1.88 4.20
N LEU A 105 3.33 2.00 5.01
CA LEU A 105 4.65 1.43 4.77
C LEU A 105 4.99 0.34 5.77
N ARG A 106 5.79 -0.64 5.33
CA ARG A 106 6.33 -1.72 6.17
C ARG A 106 7.78 -2.01 5.78
N VAL A 107 8.59 -2.38 6.77
CA VAL A 107 9.92 -2.96 6.54
C VAL A 107 9.80 -4.47 6.45
N VAL A 108 10.37 -5.05 5.41
CA VAL A 108 10.52 -6.50 5.20
C VAL A 108 11.97 -6.84 4.86
N HIS A 109 12.34 -8.10 4.94
CA HIS A 109 13.56 -8.61 4.33
C HIS A 109 13.45 -8.60 2.80
N ASP A 110 14.58 -8.80 2.13
CA ASP A 110 14.65 -8.82 0.67
C ASP A 110 13.85 -9.96 0.03
N ASP A 111 13.60 -11.03 0.79
CA ASP A 111 12.72 -12.16 0.45
C ASP A 111 11.23 -11.90 0.78
N GLY A 112 10.90 -10.72 1.31
CA GLY A 112 9.54 -10.35 1.75
C GLY A 112 9.17 -10.81 3.16
N THR A 113 10.05 -11.52 3.88
CA THR A 113 9.76 -12.01 5.24
C THR A 113 9.76 -10.88 6.28
N PRO A 114 9.08 -11.06 7.44
CA PRO A 114 9.05 -10.05 8.50
C PRO A 114 10.44 -9.77 9.08
N VAL A 115 10.72 -8.50 9.37
CA VAL A 115 12.01 -8.09 9.95
C VAL A 115 12.19 -8.54 11.40
N GLY A 116 13.36 -9.07 11.73
CA GLY A 116 13.74 -9.46 13.09
C GLY A 116 14.50 -8.39 13.89
N TRP A 117 14.89 -8.75 15.12
CA TRP A 117 15.65 -7.88 16.03
C TRP A 117 16.99 -7.43 15.47
N SER A 118 17.79 -8.36 14.94
CA SER A 118 19.15 -8.09 14.43
C SER A 118 19.13 -7.07 13.29
N ALA A 119 18.26 -7.29 12.30
CA ALA A 119 18.10 -6.40 11.17
C ALA A 119 17.60 -5.01 11.61
N SER A 120 16.61 -4.93 12.50
CA SER A 120 16.12 -3.64 12.99
C SER A 120 17.18 -2.88 13.80
N LEU A 121 17.95 -3.57 14.65
CA LEU A 121 19.06 -2.98 15.41
C LEU A 121 20.16 -2.45 14.48
N LEU A 122 20.58 -3.23 13.48
CA LEU A 122 21.62 -2.82 12.53
C LEU A 122 21.19 -1.58 11.74
N ARG A 123 19.94 -1.54 11.29
CA ARG A 123 19.34 -0.39 10.60
C ARG A 123 19.24 0.85 11.47
N ASN A 124 19.04 0.68 12.78
CA ASN A 124 18.96 1.78 13.73
C ASN A 124 20.36 2.29 14.09
N LEU A 125 21.36 1.42 14.22
CA LEU A 125 22.76 1.80 14.44
C LEU A 125 23.30 2.59 13.24
N LEU A 126 23.11 2.07 12.03
CA LEU A 126 23.55 2.74 10.80
C LEU A 126 22.78 4.02 10.48
N ARG A 127 21.68 4.30 11.18
CA ARG A 127 20.98 5.58 11.09
C ARG A 127 21.87 6.75 11.53
N PHE A 128 22.80 6.53 12.45
CA PHE A 128 23.80 7.54 12.83
C PHE A 128 24.77 7.84 11.68
N VAL A 129 25.11 6.82 10.89
CA VAL A 129 25.95 6.98 9.69
C VAL A 129 25.17 7.72 8.60
N ASP A 130 23.90 7.34 8.39
CA ASP A 130 23.02 8.01 7.43
C ASP A 130 22.91 9.52 7.71
N LEU A 131 22.91 9.93 8.99
CA LEU A 131 22.73 11.32 9.44
C LEU A 131 23.90 12.24 9.03
N MET A 132 25.10 11.70 8.82
CA MET A 132 26.29 12.48 8.47
C MET A 132 26.34 12.85 6.97
N PRO A 133 27.07 13.91 6.55
CA PRO A 133 27.52 15.08 7.31
C PRO A 133 26.42 16.17 7.43
N PHE A 134 25.39 16.16 6.58
CA PHE A 134 24.36 17.21 6.50
C PHE A 134 22.93 16.65 6.68
N GLY A 135 22.64 16.03 7.82
CA GLY A 135 21.25 15.71 8.22
C GLY A 135 20.53 14.74 7.29
N TYR A 136 21.01 13.49 7.22
CA TYR A 136 20.52 12.39 6.36
C TYR A 136 21.01 12.37 4.91
N PHE A 137 21.98 13.20 4.55
CA PHE A 137 22.50 13.31 3.18
C PHE A 137 23.00 11.98 2.59
N LEU A 138 23.83 11.23 3.33
CA LEU A 138 24.35 9.94 2.86
C LEU A 138 23.23 8.91 2.66
N GLY A 139 22.29 8.85 3.61
CA GLY A 139 21.12 7.99 3.50
C GLY A 139 20.24 8.34 2.29
N ALA A 140 20.07 9.64 1.99
CA ALA A 140 19.32 10.13 0.85
C ALA A 140 20.00 9.76 -0.48
N ILE A 141 21.31 9.94 -0.60
CA ILE A 141 22.06 9.57 -1.81
C ILE A 141 21.95 8.06 -2.06
N SER A 142 22.23 7.23 -1.05
CA SER A 142 22.11 5.77 -1.18
C SER A 142 20.72 5.36 -1.65
N CYS A 143 19.68 5.98 -1.07
CA CYS A 143 18.29 5.72 -1.43
C CYS A 143 17.99 6.13 -2.88
N LEU A 144 18.48 7.29 -3.35
CA LEU A 144 18.22 7.75 -4.71
C LEU A 144 19.03 6.99 -5.77
N GLN A 145 20.21 6.46 -5.42
CA GLN A 145 21.07 5.71 -6.33
C GLN A 145 20.68 4.24 -6.44
N HIS A 146 20.06 3.66 -5.42
CA HIS A 146 19.68 2.25 -5.43
C HIS A 146 18.34 2.05 -6.18
N PRO A 147 18.24 1.07 -7.10
CA PRO A 147 17.02 0.85 -7.90
C PRO A 147 15.77 0.54 -7.06
N THR A 148 15.96 0.01 -5.85
CA THR A 148 14.87 -0.29 -4.89
C THR A 148 14.83 0.67 -3.69
N PHE A 149 15.43 1.85 -3.81
CA PHE A 149 15.38 2.89 -2.78
C PHE A 149 15.90 2.45 -1.40
N LYS A 150 16.98 1.67 -1.35
CA LYS A 150 17.59 1.21 -0.09
C LYS A 150 18.61 2.23 0.43
N ARG A 151 18.54 2.54 1.72
CA ARG A 151 19.60 3.31 2.41
C ARG A 151 20.70 2.37 2.89
N LEU A 152 21.83 2.92 3.37
CA LEU A 152 22.96 2.13 3.89
C LEU A 152 22.53 1.11 4.96
N GLY A 153 21.69 1.54 5.91
CA GLY A 153 21.15 0.64 6.92
C GLY A 153 20.32 -0.51 6.33
N ASP A 154 19.54 -0.25 5.28
CA ASP A 154 18.71 -1.28 4.65
C ASP A 154 19.57 -2.27 3.85
N LEU A 155 20.61 -1.77 3.17
CA LEU A 155 21.60 -2.59 2.44
C LEU A 155 22.36 -3.53 3.39
N ALA A 156 22.87 -3.01 4.50
CA ALA A 156 23.63 -3.80 5.46
C ALA A 156 22.77 -4.87 6.16
N ALA A 157 21.48 -4.59 6.35
CA ALA A 157 20.57 -5.51 7.02
C ALA A 157 19.81 -6.46 6.06
N GLY A 158 19.99 -6.34 4.75
CA GLY A 158 19.23 -7.13 3.76
C GLY A 158 17.73 -6.89 3.88
N THR A 159 17.32 -5.63 3.91
CA THR A 159 15.92 -5.23 4.10
C THR A 159 15.47 -4.22 3.05
N LEU A 160 14.15 -4.10 2.93
CA LEU A 160 13.46 -3.19 2.03
C LEU A 160 12.28 -2.55 2.75
N VAL A 161 12.01 -1.28 2.43
CA VAL A 161 10.77 -0.61 2.85
C VAL A 161 9.80 -0.67 1.69
N ILE A 162 8.62 -1.26 1.91
CA ILE A 162 7.60 -1.46 0.88
C ILE A 162 6.30 -0.73 1.25
N HIS A 163 5.51 -0.43 0.23
CA HIS A 163 4.10 -0.09 0.40
C HIS A 163 3.32 -1.35 0.78
N ILE A 164 2.48 -1.25 1.80
CA ILE A 164 1.53 -2.28 2.15
C ILE A 164 0.45 -2.29 1.08
N GLU A 165 0.25 -3.43 0.42
CA GLU A 165 -0.88 -3.59 -0.48
C GLU A 165 -2.17 -3.48 0.35
N ARG A 166 -2.98 -2.47 0.04
CA ARG A 166 -4.31 -2.37 0.63
C ARG A 166 -5.15 -3.47 0.00
N PRO A 167 -5.90 -4.26 0.81
CA PRO A 167 -6.86 -5.20 0.26
C PRO A 167 -7.75 -4.45 -0.73
N LEU A 168 -7.95 -5.03 -1.91
CA LEU A 168 -8.91 -4.49 -2.86
C LEU A 168 -10.27 -4.45 -2.13
N THR A 169 -10.79 -3.24 -1.93
CA THR A 169 -12.10 -3.09 -1.31
C THR A 169 -13.13 -3.59 -2.31
N ARG A 170 -13.89 -4.60 -1.91
CA ARG A 170 -14.98 -5.13 -2.74
C ARG A 170 -15.95 -3.99 -3.04
N PRO A 171 -16.27 -3.69 -4.31
CA PRO A 171 -17.19 -2.63 -4.63
C PRO A 171 -18.57 -2.91 -4.00
N GLN A 172 -19.18 -1.88 -3.42
CA GLN A 172 -20.52 -1.98 -2.87
C GLN A 172 -21.52 -1.89 -4.02
N LEU A 173 -22.16 -3.01 -4.32
CA LEU A 173 -23.21 -3.07 -5.33
C LEU A 173 -24.58 -2.86 -4.69
N PRO A 174 -25.54 -2.30 -5.44
CA PRO A 174 -26.94 -2.19 -5.02
C PRO A 174 -27.52 -3.54 -4.59
N GLU A 175 -28.49 -3.53 -3.68
CA GLU A 175 -29.20 -4.74 -3.30
C GLU A 175 -30.09 -5.24 -4.44
N ALA A 176 -29.86 -6.49 -4.83
CA ALA A 176 -30.63 -7.21 -5.84
C ALA A 176 -30.41 -8.72 -5.65
N GLU A 177 -31.33 -9.54 -6.12
CA GLU A 177 -31.10 -10.98 -6.16
C GLU A 177 -30.01 -11.30 -7.20
N PRO A 178 -28.95 -12.05 -6.84
CA PRO A 178 -27.91 -12.43 -7.78
C PRO A 178 -28.48 -13.26 -8.94
N ARG A 179 -28.20 -12.84 -10.18
CA ARG A 179 -28.67 -13.49 -11.41
C ARG A 179 -27.51 -13.80 -12.32
N ARG A 180 -27.65 -14.87 -13.11
CA ARG A 180 -26.71 -15.17 -14.20
C ARG A 180 -27.10 -14.38 -15.44
N SER A 181 -26.12 -13.90 -16.18
CA SER A 181 -26.37 -13.31 -17.50
C SER A 181 -27.00 -14.36 -18.42
N PRO A 182 -28.05 -14.01 -19.20
CA PRO A 182 -28.68 -14.91 -20.15
C PRO A 182 -27.75 -15.25 -21.33
N ILE A 183 -26.76 -14.40 -21.59
CA ILE A 183 -25.76 -14.58 -22.65
C ILE A 183 -24.34 -14.55 -22.07
N PRO A 184 -23.36 -15.22 -22.69
CA PRO A 184 -21.96 -15.07 -22.31
C PRO A 184 -21.50 -13.64 -22.55
N LEU A 185 -20.84 -13.04 -21.55
CA LEU A 185 -20.35 -11.67 -21.60
C LEU A 185 -18.83 -11.66 -21.75
N SER A 186 -18.32 -10.83 -22.65
CA SER A 186 -16.91 -10.48 -22.75
C SER A 186 -16.43 -9.72 -21.50
N LEU A 187 -15.12 -9.68 -21.26
CA LEU A 187 -14.54 -8.94 -20.13
C LEU A 187 -14.89 -7.44 -20.15
N SER A 188 -14.97 -6.84 -21.34
CA SER A 188 -15.39 -5.45 -21.52
C SER A 188 -16.84 -5.23 -21.12
N GLU A 189 -17.75 -6.15 -21.46
CA GLU A 189 -19.17 -6.06 -21.11
C GLU A 189 -19.40 -6.29 -19.62
N GLN A 190 -18.70 -7.27 -19.02
CA GLN A 190 -18.72 -7.50 -17.58
C GLN A 190 -18.27 -6.25 -16.81
N ARG A 191 -17.17 -5.60 -17.26
CA ARG A 191 -16.68 -4.34 -16.68
C ARG A 191 -17.67 -3.19 -16.87
N ALA A 192 -18.37 -3.13 -17.99
CA ALA A 192 -19.40 -2.12 -18.23
C ALA A 192 -20.59 -2.27 -17.28
N LEU A 193 -21.07 -3.50 -17.07
CA LEU A 193 -22.15 -3.79 -16.12
C LEU A 193 -21.76 -3.49 -14.67
N LEU A 194 -20.58 -3.97 -14.25
CA LEU A 194 -20.05 -3.69 -12.92
C LEU A 194 -19.85 -2.19 -12.72
N GLY A 195 -19.24 -1.50 -13.69
CA GLY A 195 -19.02 -0.05 -13.63
C GLY A 195 -20.30 0.77 -13.70
N PHE A 196 -21.40 0.25 -14.24
CA PHE A 196 -22.74 0.85 -14.12
C PHE A 196 -23.28 0.68 -12.70
N ALA A 197 -23.28 -0.55 -12.17
CA ALA A 197 -23.82 -0.86 -10.85
C ALA A 197 -23.03 -0.18 -9.71
N GLU A 198 -21.71 -0.02 -9.85
CA GLU A 198 -20.85 0.69 -8.89
C GLU A 198 -21.16 2.20 -8.82
N ARG A 199 -21.46 2.82 -9.97
CA ARG A 199 -21.62 4.28 -10.09
C ARG A 199 -23.07 4.75 -10.10
N GLN A 200 -24.06 3.85 -10.16
CA GLN A 200 -25.46 4.26 -10.29
C GLN A 200 -25.94 5.18 -9.16
N ALA A 201 -25.35 5.08 -7.96
CA ALA A 201 -25.67 5.93 -6.81
C ALA A 201 -25.24 7.40 -7.00
N GLU A 202 -24.28 7.66 -7.89
CA GLU A 202 -23.79 9.00 -8.23
C GLU A 202 -24.57 9.63 -9.40
N LEU A 203 -25.47 8.87 -10.03
CA LEU A 203 -26.19 9.28 -11.23
C LEU A 203 -27.63 9.71 -10.91
N SER A 204 -28.16 10.64 -11.72
CA SER A 204 -29.58 10.99 -11.62
C SER A 204 -30.46 9.81 -12.03
N PRO A 205 -31.69 9.67 -11.48
CA PRO A 205 -32.59 8.57 -11.83
C PRO A 205 -32.86 8.46 -13.33
N ALA A 206 -32.97 9.60 -14.03
CA ALA A 206 -33.12 9.64 -15.48
C ALA A 206 -31.91 9.03 -16.21
N ARG A 207 -30.69 9.36 -15.78
CA ARG A 207 -29.45 8.83 -16.37
C ARG A 207 -29.26 7.34 -16.07
N VAL A 208 -29.62 6.89 -14.87
CA VAL A 208 -29.62 5.46 -14.51
C VAL A 208 -30.54 4.68 -15.45
N ASN A 209 -31.77 5.16 -15.66
CA ASN A 209 -32.74 4.49 -16.53
C ASN A 209 -32.30 4.49 -18.00
N GLU A 210 -31.72 5.59 -18.49
CA GLU A 210 -31.19 5.69 -19.85
C GLU A 210 -30.05 4.68 -20.09
N LEU A 211 -29.04 4.66 -19.20
CA LEU A 211 -27.92 3.72 -19.31
C LEU A 211 -28.36 2.27 -19.12
N ALA A 212 -29.28 2.01 -18.19
CA ALA A 212 -29.86 0.69 -18.00
C ALA A 212 -30.60 0.22 -19.25
N ALA A 213 -31.34 1.09 -19.93
CA ALA A 213 -32.01 0.75 -21.18
C ALA A 213 -31.02 0.39 -22.29
N LEU A 214 -29.90 1.12 -22.41
CA LEU A 214 -28.85 0.81 -23.38
C LEU A 214 -28.17 -0.54 -23.09
N LEU A 215 -27.85 -0.83 -21.82
CA LEU A 215 -27.24 -2.09 -21.42
C LEU A 215 -28.22 -3.28 -21.48
N ALA A 216 -29.52 -3.03 -21.35
CA ALA A 216 -30.56 -4.04 -21.42
C ALA A 216 -30.86 -4.52 -22.85
N GLN A 217 -30.59 -3.70 -23.87
CA GLN A 217 -30.88 -4.03 -25.28
C GLN A 217 -30.16 -5.32 -25.74
N PRO A 218 -28.83 -5.47 -25.59
CA PRO A 218 -28.15 -6.71 -25.98
C PRO A 218 -28.59 -7.93 -25.16
N LEU A 219 -29.03 -7.71 -23.93
CA LEU A 219 -29.45 -8.75 -23.00
C LEU A 219 -30.92 -9.18 -23.19
N HIS A 220 -31.65 -8.54 -24.10
CA HIS A 220 -33.08 -8.75 -24.33
C HIS A 220 -33.93 -8.53 -23.05
N ILE A 221 -33.51 -7.63 -22.17
CA ILE A 221 -34.21 -7.28 -20.94
C ILE A 221 -35.16 -6.12 -21.21
N SER A 222 -36.39 -6.19 -20.68
CA SER A 222 -37.36 -5.10 -20.80
C SER A 222 -36.93 -3.87 -20.00
N ALA A 223 -36.99 -2.69 -20.63
CA ALA A 223 -36.66 -1.39 -20.02
C ALA A 223 -37.21 -1.15 -18.59
N PRO A 224 -38.48 -1.46 -18.25
CA PRO A 224 -39.00 -1.20 -16.90
C PRO A 224 -38.36 -2.06 -15.80
N LYS A 225 -37.72 -3.19 -16.15
CA LYS A 225 -37.02 -4.07 -15.20
C LYS A 225 -35.50 -3.98 -15.33
N ALA A 226 -34.99 -3.18 -16.26
CA ALA A 226 -33.58 -3.14 -16.63
C ALA A 226 -32.66 -2.91 -15.43
N VAL A 227 -32.92 -1.90 -14.61
CA VAL A 227 -32.07 -1.55 -13.46
C VAL A 227 -31.94 -2.73 -12.48
N GLY A 228 -33.06 -3.35 -12.10
CA GLY A 228 -33.06 -4.46 -11.15
C GLY A 228 -32.36 -5.71 -11.69
N GLU A 229 -32.62 -6.07 -12.94
CA GLU A 229 -32.00 -7.22 -13.61
C GLU A 229 -30.49 -7.02 -13.79
N LEU A 230 -30.06 -5.83 -14.22
CA LEU A 230 -28.64 -5.50 -14.39
C LEU A 230 -27.89 -5.52 -13.04
N ASN A 231 -28.50 -5.02 -11.97
CA ASN A 231 -27.94 -5.10 -10.62
C ASN A 231 -27.82 -6.55 -10.14
N GLY A 232 -28.81 -7.40 -10.46
CA GLY A 232 -28.75 -8.83 -10.18
C GLY A 232 -27.62 -9.53 -10.94
N ILE A 233 -27.44 -9.21 -12.23
CA ILE A 233 -26.35 -9.74 -13.05
C ILE A 233 -24.99 -9.27 -12.51
N ALA A 234 -24.85 -7.99 -12.15
CA ALA A 234 -23.62 -7.46 -11.56
C ALA A 234 -23.24 -8.19 -10.26
N ARG A 235 -24.22 -8.45 -9.38
CA ARG A 235 -23.98 -9.26 -8.15
C ARG A 235 -23.63 -10.71 -8.47
N GLY A 236 -24.25 -11.30 -9.49
CA GLY A 236 -23.92 -12.65 -9.96
C GLY A 236 -22.49 -12.76 -10.48
N LEU A 237 -22.01 -11.75 -11.19
CA LEU A 237 -20.62 -11.66 -11.67
C LEU A 237 -19.62 -11.50 -10.54
N LEU A 238 -19.99 -10.75 -9.50
CA LEU A 238 -19.13 -10.47 -8.35
C LEU A 238 -19.09 -11.64 -7.34
N GLY A 239 -20.03 -12.59 -7.43
CA GLY A 239 -20.11 -13.79 -6.60
C GLY A 239 -20.81 -13.56 -5.24
N PRO A 240 -21.00 -14.61 -4.43
CA PRO A 240 -21.62 -14.48 -3.11
C PRO A 240 -20.78 -13.58 -2.18
N THR A 241 -21.46 -12.79 -1.35
CA THR A 241 -20.89 -12.03 -0.23
C THR A 241 -20.85 -12.88 1.02
#